data_AF-A0A645H676-F1
#
_entry.id   AF-A0A645H676-F1
#
_cell.length_a   1.000
_cell.length_b   1.000
_cell.length_c   1.000
_cell.angle_alpha   90.00
_cell.angle_beta   90.00
_cell.angle_gamma   90.00
#
_symmetry.space_group_name_H-M   'P 1'
#
loop_
_entity.id
_entity.type
_entity.pdbx_description
1 polymer ?
#
loop_
_entity_poly.entity_id
_entity_poly.type
_entity_poly.pdbx_seq_one_letter_code
_entity_poly.pdbx_strand_id
1 'polypeptide(L)' 'MLKAAAANGWLDEKACAMEALLAFKRAGADGILTYFALDAARWLRSA' A
#
# COMPACT_ATOMS: atom_id res chain seq x y z
N MET A 1 3.62 -2.10 -11.01
CA MET A 1 2.22 -2.44 -11.33
C MET A 1 1.24 -1.48 -10.68
N LEU A 2 1.14 -1.37 -9.34
CA LEU A 2 0.16 -0.49 -8.68
C LEU A 2 0.23 0.98 -9.14
N LYS A 3 1.42 1.61 -9.10
CA LYS A 3 1.59 3.01 -9.57
C LYS A 3 1.12 3.23 -11.01
N ALA A 4 1.40 2.28 -11.91
CA ALA A 4 0.99 2.37 -13.32
C ALA A 4 -0.53 2.23 -13.48
N ALA A 5 -1.15 1.29 -12.76
CA ALA A 5 -2.59 1.09 -12.80
C ALA A 5 -3.35 2.29 -12.19
N ALA A 6 -2.82 2.89 -11.11
CA ALA A 6 -3.34 4.13 -10.55
C ALA A 6 -3.19 5.31 -11.51
N ALA A 7 -2.02 5.46 -12.16
CA ALA A 7 -1.80 6.50 -13.17
C ALA A 7 -2.74 6.38 -14.38
N ASN A 8 -3.14 5.16 -14.74
CA ASN A 8 -4.16 4.91 -15.77
C ASN A 8 -5.61 5.05 -15.25
N GLY A 9 -5.80 5.41 -13.97
CA GLY A 9 -7.12 5.58 -13.36
C GLY A 9 -7.89 4.29 -13.13
N TRP A 10 -7.24 3.12 -13.19
CA TRP A 10 -7.92 1.83 -13.05
C TRP A 10 -8.21 1.47 -11.59
N LEU A 11 -7.49 2.08 -10.65
CA LEU A 11 -7.59 1.77 -9.24
C LEU A 11 -7.16 2.95 -8.36
N ASP A 12 -7.75 3.04 -7.17
CA ASP A 12 -7.31 3.98 -6.15
C ASP A 12 -5.98 3.52 -5.55
N GLU A 13 -4.95 4.36 -5.67
CA GLU A 13 -3.61 3.98 -5.30
C GLU A 13 -3.47 3.69 -3.80
N LYS A 14 -4.01 4.59 -2.97
CA LYS A 14 -3.87 4.51 -1.51
C LYS A 14 -4.59 3.28 -0.99
N ALA A 15 -5.84 3.08 -1.39
CA ALA A 15 -6.65 1.96 -0.98
C ALA A 15 -6.00 0.64 -1.37
N CYS A 16 -5.64 0.47 -2.65
CA CYS A 16 -5.04 -0.79 -3.12
C CYS A 16 -3.65 -1.05 -2.52
N ALA A 17 -2.82 -0.03 -2.34
CA ALA A 17 -1.52 -0.21 -1.70
C ALA A 17 -1.67 -0.63 -0.23
N MET A 18 -2.55 0.03 0.53
CA MET A 18 -2.80 -0.32 1.94
C MET A 18 -3.45 -1.69 2.10
N GLU A 19 -4.38 -2.06 1.22
CA GLU A 19 -4.99 -3.40 1.17
C GLU A 19 -3.92 -4.49 0.99
N ALA A 20 -2.97 -4.29 0.06
CA ALA A 20 -1.89 -5.24 -0.19
C ALA A 20 -0.95 -5.37 1.04
N LEU A 21 -0.58 -4.25 1.66
CA LEU A 21 0.24 -4.27 2.88
C LEU A 21 -0.48 -4.96 4.05
N LEU A 22 -1.78 -4.70 4.21
CA LEU A 22 -2.61 -5.35 5.20
C LEU A 22 -2.71 -6.86 4.95
N ALA A 23 -2.83 -7.27 3.68
CA ALA A 23 -2.84 -8.68 3.30
C ALA A 23 -1.53 -9.40 3.67
N PHE A 24 -0.36 -8.76 3.50
CA PHE A 24 0.91 -9.33 3.97
C PHE A 24 0.94 -9.47 5.49
N LYS A 25 0.49 -8.46 6.25
CA LYS A 25 0.42 -8.58 7.72
C LYS A 25 -0.55 -9.69 8.13
N ARG A 26 -1.71 -9.80 7.47
CA ARG A 26 -2.70 -10.85 7.70
C ARG A 26 -2.15 -12.25 7.41
N ALA A 27 -1.25 -12.39 6.44
CA ALA A 27 -0.55 -13.64 6.14
C ALA A 27 0.51 -14.01 7.20
N GLY A 28 0.75 -13.17 8.20
CA GLY A 28 1.67 -13.42 9.31
C GLY A 28 3.02 -12.73 9.18
N ALA A 29 3.21 -11.81 8.23
CA ALA A 29 4.47 -11.07 8.13
C ALA A 29 4.67 -10.13 9.32
N ASP A 30 5.85 -10.17 9.94
CA ASP A 30 6.24 -9.22 11.01
C ASP A 30 6.90 -7.95 10.46
N GLY A 31 7.47 -8.02 9.25
CA GLY A 31 8.04 -6.88 8.54
C GLY A 31 7.78 -6.98 7.05
N ILE A 32 7.63 -5.83 6.38
CA ILE A 32 7.39 -5.72 4.94
C ILE A 32 8.40 -4.75 4.35
N LEU A 33 9.29 -5.24 3.47
CA LEU A 33 10.21 -4.40 2.72
C LEU A 33 9.53 -3.92 1.43
N THR A 34 9.27 -2.62 1.32
CA THR A 34 8.50 -2.06 0.20
C THR A 34 8.88 -0.62 -0.10
N TYR A 35 8.82 -0.24 -1.38
CA TYR A 35 8.96 1.16 -1.80
C TYR A 35 7.80 2.05 -1.37
N PHE A 36 6.65 1.46 -0.99
CA PHE A 36 5.51 2.19 -0.46
C PHE A 36 5.67 2.57 1.03
N ALA A 37 6.78 2.25 1.68
CA ALA A 37 6.94 2.43 3.13
C ALA A 37 6.73 3.89 3.57
N LEU A 38 7.30 4.86 2.85
CA LEU A 38 7.14 6.28 3.18
C LEU A 38 5.70 6.76 2.93
N ASP A 39 5.08 6.34 1.84
CA ASP A 39 3.70 6.72 1.51
C ASP A 39 2.71 6.13 2.52
N ALA A 40 2.86 4.84 2.84
CA ALA A 40 2.07 4.16 3.87
C ALA A 40 2.22 4.82 5.25
N ALA A 41 3.44 5.19 5.65
CA ALA A 41 3.67 5.88 6.92
C ALA A 41 2.95 7.24 6.99
N ARG A 42 2.92 7.99 5.89
CA ARG A 42 2.18 9.27 5.81
C ARG A 42 0.67 9.05 5.90
N TRP A 43 0.15 8.06 5.18
CA TRP A 43 -1.28 7.74 5.17
C TRP A 43 -1.80 7.24 6.51
N LEU A 44 -0.99 6.46 7.23
CA LEU A 44 -1.36 5.97 8.57
C LEU A 44 -1.31 7.08 9.62
N ARG A 45 -0.45 8.09 9.45
CA ARG A 45 -0.38 9.24 10.36
C ARG A 45 -1.57 10.19 10.22
N SER A 46 -2.21 10.25 9.05
CA SER A 46 -3.33 11.14 8.79
C SER A 46 -4.71 10.52 9.01
N ALA A 47 -4.76 9.24 9.42
CA ALA A 47 -5.97 8.55 9.86
C ALA A 47 -6.15 8.72 11.37
#